data_AF-A0A8H2VMI9-F1
#
_entry.id   AF-A0A8H2VMI9-F1
#
_cell.length_a   1.000
_cell.length_b   1.000
_cell.length_c   1.000
_cell.angle_alpha   90.00
_cell.angle_beta   90.00
_cell.angle_gamma   90.00
#
_symmetry.space_group_name_H-M   'P 1'
#
loop_
_entity.id
_entity.type
_entity.pdbx_description
1 polymer ?
#
loop_
_entity_poly.entity_id
_entity_poly.type
_entity_poly.pdbx_seq_one_letter_code
_entity_poly.pdbx_strand_id
1 'polypeptide(L)'
;MQWVYQEKFDHVHSEGFDRHESIYEILKCDFEYYTLPQLWVLADKFLILRLQNYTMNIMCRKQTVCKTDMSIMNYSYVYNNTAEDSALRRFVVAQSCWGEDKFHWTRDALDLEKKRYQKRYPKEMLMDMVTVFKASIPVYIREQKQSMEGVSLEDFLVPENPSTAS
;
A
#
# COMPACT_ATOMS: atom_id res chain seq x y z
N MET A 1 -27.21 -32.90 1.16
CA MET A 1 -26.61 -32.65 2.49
C MET A 1 -26.29 -31.16 2.56
N GLN A 2 -27.05 -30.40 3.35
CA GLN A 2 -26.96 -28.95 3.45
C GLN A 2 -26.46 -28.61 4.85
N TRP A 3 -25.24 -28.12 4.95
CA TRP A 3 -24.65 -27.71 6.22
C TRP A 3 -25.09 -26.27 6.52
N VAL A 4 -25.92 -26.08 7.55
CA VAL A 4 -26.30 -24.76 8.07
C VAL A 4 -25.39 -24.45 9.25
N TYR A 5 -24.40 -23.59 9.03
CA TYR A 5 -23.57 -23.03 10.10
C TYR A 5 -24.34 -21.85 10.69
N GLN A 6 -24.94 -22.05 11.87
CA GLN A 6 -25.48 -20.98 12.71
C GLN A 6 -24.47 -20.69 13.81
N GLU A 7 -23.48 -19.86 13.50
CA GLU A 7 -22.61 -19.29 14.52
C GLU A 7 -22.94 -17.80 14.64
N LYS A 8 -23.49 -17.41 15.80
CA LYS A 8 -23.72 -16.01 16.15
C LYS A 8 -22.36 -15.41 16.51
N PHE A 9 -21.78 -14.67 15.58
CA PHE A 9 -20.66 -13.80 15.88
C PHE A 9 -21.18 -12.60 16.70
N ASP A 10 -20.92 -12.60 17.99
CA ASP A 10 -21.07 -11.41 18.81
C ASP A 10 -20.02 -10.39 18.36
N HIS A 11 -20.47 -9.38 17.62
CA HIS A 11 -19.65 -8.24 17.25
C HIS A 11 -19.32 -7.46 18.52
N VAL A 12 -18.06 -7.52 18.96
CA VAL A 12 -17.55 -6.61 19.99
C VAL A 12 -17.59 -5.19 19.42
N HIS A 13 -18.61 -4.43 19.81
CA HIS A 13 -18.71 -3.02 19.53
C HIS A 13 -17.69 -2.28 20.40
N SER A 14 -16.63 -1.78 19.76
CA SER A 14 -15.68 -0.85 20.37
C SER A 14 -16.34 0.52 20.42
N GLU A 15 -17.07 0.82 21.50
CA GLU A 15 -17.59 2.15 21.77
C GLU A 15 -16.48 3.07 22.34
N GLY A 16 -16.41 4.30 21.82
CA GLY A 16 -15.80 5.47 22.47
C GLY A 16 -14.27 5.50 22.57
N PHE A 17 -13.60 6.03 21.53
CA PHE A 17 -12.16 6.34 21.58
C PHE A 17 -11.93 7.75 22.13
N ASP A 18 -11.54 7.83 23.41
CA ASP A 18 -10.94 9.03 24.00
C ASP A 18 -9.41 9.05 23.76
N ARG A 19 -8.90 10.26 23.57
CA ARG A 19 -7.71 10.60 22.77
C ARG A 19 -6.37 10.42 23.51
N HIS A 20 -6.02 9.20 23.91
CA HIS A 20 -4.66 8.83 24.34
C HIS A 20 -4.26 7.49 23.73
N GLU A 21 -3.58 7.53 22.57
CA GLU A 21 -3.09 6.33 21.88
C GLU A 21 -2.11 5.56 22.78
N SER A 22 -2.60 4.48 23.36
CA SER A 22 -1.77 3.55 24.13
C SER A 22 -0.84 2.82 23.16
N ILE A 23 0.41 2.54 23.55
CA ILE A 23 1.33 1.65 22.81
C ILE A 23 0.65 0.32 22.44
N TYR A 24 -0.30 -0.11 23.27
CA TYR A 24 -1.13 -1.30 23.02
C TYR A 24 -2.00 -1.17 21.76
N GLU A 25 -2.51 0.02 21.44
CA GLU A 25 -3.35 0.27 20.27
C GLU A 25 -2.53 0.29 18.98
N ILE A 26 -1.32 0.85 19.03
CA ILE A 26 -0.36 0.80 17.91
C ILE A 26 0.04 -0.65 17.61
N LEU A 27 0.39 -1.43 18.64
CA LEU A 27 0.74 -2.85 18.48
C LEU A 27 -0.44 -3.70 17.97
N LYS A 28 -1.67 -3.36 18.38
CA LYS A 28 -2.88 -4.03 17.91
C LYS A 28 -3.10 -3.79 16.41
N CYS A 29 -2.89 -2.56 15.94
CA CYS A 29 -2.95 -2.24 14.52
C CYS A 29 -1.97 -3.11 13.71
N ASP A 30 -0.70 -3.18 14.09
CA ASP A 30 0.33 -3.95 13.37
C ASP A 30 -0.01 -5.45 13.24
N PHE A 31 -0.50 -6.07 14.32
CA PHE A 31 -0.83 -7.49 14.31
C PHE A 31 -2.02 -7.78 13.37
N GLU A 32 -3.06 -6.98 13.42
CA GLU A 32 -4.24 -7.17 12.57
C GLU A 32 -3.94 -6.91 11.09
N TYR A 33 -3.01 -5.98 10.77
CA TYR A 33 -2.54 -5.77 9.40
C TYR A 33 -1.83 -6.97 8.79
N TYR A 34 -1.27 -7.88 9.60
CA TYR A 34 -0.68 -9.13 9.12
C TYR A 34 -1.75 -10.20 8.83
N THR A 35 -2.78 -10.30 9.66
CA THR A 35 -3.78 -11.37 9.56
C THR A 35 -4.88 -11.08 8.53
N LEU A 36 -5.29 -9.82 8.36
CA LEU A 36 -6.41 -9.47 7.47
C LEU A 36 -6.15 -9.80 5.98
N PRO A 37 -4.97 -9.54 5.40
CA PRO A 37 -4.68 -9.94 4.02
C PRO A 37 -4.72 -11.47 3.84
N GLN A 38 -4.26 -12.23 4.83
CA GLN A 38 -4.30 -13.69 4.81
C GLN A 38 -5.73 -14.21 4.86
N LEU A 39 -6.56 -13.63 5.73
CA LEU A 39 -7.99 -13.96 5.80
C LEU A 39 -8.71 -13.64 4.50
N TRP A 40 -8.38 -12.50 3.87
CA TRP A 40 -8.94 -12.13 2.57
C TRP A 40 -8.54 -13.15 1.49
N VAL A 41 -7.26 -13.52 1.41
CA VAL A 41 -6.75 -14.54 0.47
C VAL A 41 -7.41 -15.90 0.73
N LEU A 42 -7.60 -16.28 1.98
CA LEU A 42 -8.29 -17.51 2.34
C LEU A 42 -9.73 -17.49 1.83
N ALA A 43 -10.44 -16.38 2.05
CA ALA A 43 -11.79 -16.19 1.56
C ALA A 43 -11.87 -16.27 0.02
N ASP A 44 -10.89 -15.71 -0.68
CA ASP A 44 -10.76 -15.81 -2.14
C ASP A 44 -10.61 -17.26 -2.61
N LYS A 45 -9.68 -18.01 -1.99
CA LYS A 45 -9.43 -19.43 -2.30
C LYS A 45 -10.66 -20.32 -2.10
N PHE A 46 -11.51 -19.99 -1.13
CA PHE A 46 -12.75 -20.70 -0.86
C PHE A 46 -13.99 -20.07 -1.52
N LEU A 47 -13.81 -19.03 -2.35
CA LEU A 47 -14.89 -18.31 -3.05
C LEU A 47 -15.97 -17.75 -2.10
N ILE A 48 -15.57 -17.34 -0.89
CA ILE A 48 -16.45 -16.78 0.14
C ILE A 48 -16.51 -15.25 -0.01
N LEU A 49 -17.24 -14.78 -1.02
CA LEU A 49 -17.34 -13.35 -1.37
C LEU A 49 -17.75 -12.45 -0.20
N ARG A 50 -18.68 -12.93 0.65
CA ARG A 50 -19.12 -12.18 1.84
C ARG A 50 -17.97 -11.91 2.82
N LEU A 51 -17.09 -12.89 2.99
CA LEU A 51 -15.94 -12.78 3.88
C LEU A 51 -14.88 -11.85 3.26
N GLN A 52 -14.61 -11.95 1.95
CA GLN A 52 -13.71 -11.00 1.26
C GLN A 52 -14.15 -9.55 1.46
N ASN A 53 -15.44 -9.26 1.24
CA ASN A 53 -16.00 -7.91 1.41
C ASN A 53 -15.97 -7.45 2.86
N TYR A 54 -16.29 -8.34 3.80
CA TYR A 54 -16.22 -8.03 5.23
C TYR A 54 -14.78 -7.71 5.67
N THR A 55 -13.81 -8.54 5.28
CA THR A 55 -12.39 -8.32 5.60
C THR A 55 -11.87 -7.05 4.95
N MET A 56 -12.26 -6.75 3.71
CA MET A 56 -11.91 -5.48 3.03
C MET A 56 -12.46 -4.28 3.79
N ASN A 57 -13.72 -4.32 4.22
CA ASN A 57 -14.32 -3.25 5.03
C ASN A 57 -13.57 -3.03 6.35
N ILE A 58 -13.09 -4.10 6.99
CA ILE A 58 -12.25 -3.98 8.20
C ILE A 58 -10.92 -3.30 7.86
N MET A 59 -10.24 -3.73 6.79
CA MET A 59 -8.96 -3.14 6.37
C MET A 59 -9.10 -1.63 6.09
N CYS A 60 -10.15 -1.23 5.35
CA CYS A 60 -10.43 0.19 5.09
C CYS A 60 -10.68 0.99 6.38
N ARG A 61 -11.50 0.46 7.29
CA ARG A 61 -11.78 1.11 8.59
C ARG A 61 -10.50 1.26 9.42
N LYS A 62 -9.64 0.24 9.42
CA LYS A 62 -8.36 0.30 10.14
C LYS A 62 -7.41 1.32 9.55
N GLN A 63 -7.37 1.48 8.23
CA GLN A 63 -6.55 2.52 7.60
C GLN A 63 -6.91 3.91 8.13
N THR A 64 -8.19 4.18 8.34
CA THR A 64 -8.66 5.45 8.91
C THR A 64 -8.30 5.60 10.39
N VAL A 65 -8.41 4.53 11.18
CA VAL A 65 -8.17 4.56 12.63
C VAL A 65 -6.69 4.58 12.96
N CYS A 66 -5.94 3.61 12.43
CA CYS A 66 -4.53 3.39 12.73
C CYS A 66 -3.60 4.37 12.00
N LYS A 67 -4.06 4.97 10.89
CA LYS A 67 -3.28 5.90 10.05
C LYS A 67 -1.88 5.37 9.71
N THR A 68 -1.81 4.05 9.53
CA THR A 68 -0.60 3.32 9.22
C THR A 68 -0.83 2.53 7.95
N ASP A 69 0.22 2.41 7.16
CA ASP A 69 0.21 1.58 5.98
C ASP A 69 0.40 0.12 6.34
N MET A 70 -0.12 -0.77 5.49
CA MET A 70 0.11 -2.19 5.65
C MET A 70 1.62 -2.47 5.63
N SER A 71 2.08 -3.32 6.55
CA SER A 71 3.48 -3.71 6.59
C SER A 71 3.93 -4.23 5.23
N ILE A 72 5.11 -3.76 4.81
CA ILE A 72 5.73 -4.11 3.54
C ILE A 72 5.92 -5.62 3.34
N MET A 73 6.03 -6.38 4.43
CA MET A 73 6.09 -7.85 4.39
C MET A 73 4.81 -8.46 3.79
N ASN A 74 3.67 -7.80 3.96
CA ASN A 74 2.40 -8.24 3.42
C ASN A 74 2.28 -7.97 1.92
N TYR A 75 2.98 -6.97 1.36
CA TYR A 75 2.92 -6.70 -0.08
C TYR A 75 3.37 -7.90 -0.90
N SER A 76 4.53 -8.48 -0.55
CA SER A 76 5.01 -9.71 -1.19
C SER A 76 4.03 -10.86 -1.03
N TYR A 77 3.43 -11.03 0.14
CA TYR A 77 2.41 -12.06 0.36
C TYR A 77 1.20 -11.87 -0.56
N VAL A 78 0.66 -10.65 -0.64
CA VAL A 78 -0.50 -10.31 -1.47
C VAL A 78 -0.21 -10.61 -2.94
N TYR A 79 0.91 -10.14 -3.48
CA TYR A 79 1.25 -10.37 -4.89
C TYR A 79 1.51 -11.84 -5.20
N ASN A 80 2.08 -12.61 -4.26
CA ASN A 80 2.30 -14.04 -4.46
C ASN A 80 1.03 -14.90 -4.36
N ASN A 81 -0.06 -14.38 -3.77
CA ASN A 81 -1.25 -15.18 -3.45
C ASN A 81 -2.54 -14.67 -4.09
N THR A 82 -2.47 -13.68 -4.96
CA THR A 82 -3.66 -13.10 -5.62
C THR A 82 -3.43 -12.92 -7.12
N ALA A 83 -4.51 -12.93 -7.89
CA ALA A 83 -4.48 -12.61 -9.32
C ALA A 83 -4.14 -11.13 -9.57
N GLU A 84 -3.69 -10.80 -10.78
CA GLU A 84 -3.31 -9.44 -11.20
C GLU A 84 -4.45 -8.42 -11.01
N ASP A 85 -5.68 -8.82 -11.28
CA ASP A 85 -6.89 -8.01 -11.15
C ASP A 85 -7.54 -8.06 -9.77
N SER A 86 -6.85 -8.60 -8.76
CA SER A 86 -7.38 -8.72 -7.40
C SER A 86 -7.71 -7.37 -6.77
N ALA A 87 -8.87 -7.30 -6.11
CA ALA A 87 -9.25 -6.14 -5.31
C ALA A 87 -8.26 -5.87 -4.17
N LEU A 88 -7.60 -6.91 -3.63
CA LEU A 88 -6.60 -6.76 -2.59
C LEU A 88 -5.33 -6.08 -3.10
N ARG A 89 -4.88 -6.38 -4.33
CA ARG A 89 -3.75 -5.68 -4.96
C ARG A 89 -4.06 -4.20 -5.16
N ARG A 90 -5.24 -3.88 -5.69
CA ARG A 90 -5.69 -2.49 -5.86
C ARG A 90 -5.74 -1.74 -4.53
N PHE A 91 -6.22 -2.39 -3.47
CA PHE A 91 -6.26 -1.81 -2.13
C PHE A 91 -4.86 -1.47 -1.62
N VAL A 92 -3.91 -2.41 -1.64
CA VAL A 92 -2.55 -2.15 -1.12
C VAL A 92 -1.81 -1.08 -1.95
N VAL A 93 -2.01 -1.05 -3.27
CA VAL A 93 -1.45 0.00 -4.13
C VAL A 93 -2.05 1.36 -3.80
N ALA A 94 -3.37 1.44 -3.64
CA ALA A 94 -4.04 2.69 -3.27
C ALA A 94 -3.56 3.20 -1.90
N GLN A 95 -3.40 2.30 -0.93
CA GLN A 95 -2.84 2.62 0.37
C GLN A 95 -1.40 3.14 0.24
N SER A 96 -0.51 2.45 -0.48
CA SER A 96 0.89 2.91 -0.64
C SER A 96 1.03 4.21 -1.45
N CYS A 97 0.11 4.51 -2.38
CA CYS A 97 0.17 5.73 -3.18
C CYS A 97 -0.41 6.95 -2.45
N TRP A 98 -1.44 6.75 -1.62
CA TRP A 98 -2.27 7.83 -1.07
C TRP A 98 -2.42 7.80 0.44
N GLY A 99 -1.76 6.86 1.11
CA GLY A 99 -1.73 6.76 2.56
C GLY A 99 -1.10 7.99 3.20
N GLU A 100 -1.67 8.42 4.33
CA GLU A 100 -1.00 9.39 5.20
C GLU A 100 0.13 8.66 5.92
N ASP A 101 1.34 8.65 5.34
CA ASP A 101 2.51 8.11 6.05
C ASP A 101 2.84 9.03 7.23
N LYS A 102 2.35 8.67 8.42
CA LYS A 102 2.62 9.40 9.67
C LYS A 102 3.85 8.90 10.40
N PHE A 103 4.57 7.94 9.85
CA PHE A 103 5.91 7.68 10.35
C PHE A 103 6.78 8.87 10.00
N HIS A 104 6.87 9.80 10.95
CA HIS A 104 7.93 10.78 11.02
C HIS A 104 9.22 9.98 11.07
N TRP A 105 9.81 9.74 9.89
CA TRP A 105 11.13 9.17 9.72
C TRP A 105 12.09 10.07 10.48
N THR A 106 12.35 9.77 11.75
CA THR A 106 13.47 10.37 12.45
C THR A 106 14.71 9.98 11.66
N ARG A 107 15.60 10.94 11.46
CA ARG A 107 16.80 10.80 10.63
C ARG A 107 17.61 9.54 10.97
N ASP A 108 17.53 9.10 12.22
CA ASP A 108 18.21 7.92 12.76
C ASP A 108 17.55 6.58 12.38
N ALA A 109 16.24 6.55 12.12
CA ALA A 109 15.54 5.37 11.60
C ALA A 109 15.89 5.10 10.12
N LEU A 110 16.20 6.16 9.37
CA LEU A 110 16.44 6.10 7.91
C LEU A 110 17.66 5.26 7.52
N ASP A 111 18.72 5.25 8.34
CA ASP A 111 19.98 4.55 8.02
C ASP A 111 19.91 3.03 8.29
N LEU A 112 19.19 2.61 9.33
CA LEU A 112 18.90 1.19 9.58
C LEU A 112 17.94 0.61 8.53
N GLU A 113 17.06 1.45 7.97
CA GLU A 113 16.00 1.00 7.09
C GLU A 113 16.31 1.15 5.60
N LYS A 114 17.20 2.06 5.20
CA LYS A 114 17.70 2.17 3.81
C LYS A 114 18.20 0.85 3.24
N LYS A 115 18.88 0.03 4.06
CA LYS A 115 19.33 -1.33 3.67
C LYS A 115 18.19 -2.35 3.58
N ARG A 116 17.06 -2.12 4.26
CA ARG A 116 15.87 -2.98 4.19
C ARG A 116 14.94 -2.60 3.04
N TYR A 117 14.88 -1.32 2.64
CA TYR A 117 13.93 -0.80 1.64
C TYR A 117 14.21 -1.21 0.19
N GLN A 118 15.45 -1.47 -0.22
CA GLN A 118 15.75 -1.81 -1.61
C GLN A 118 15.20 -3.19 -2.07
N LYS A 119 14.73 -4.06 -1.17
CA LYS A 119 14.20 -5.40 -1.51
C LYS A 119 12.71 -5.59 -1.22
N ARG A 120 11.98 -4.51 -0.98
CA ARG A 120 10.77 -4.56 -0.15
C ARG A 120 9.45 -4.45 -0.92
N TYR A 121 9.44 -3.82 -2.10
CA TYR A 121 8.28 -3.81 -2.99
C TYR A 121 8.43 -4.89 -4.09
N PRO A 122 7.44 -5.76 -4.28
CA PRO A 122 7.38 -6.61 -5.47
C PRO A 122 7.48 -5.76 -6.74
N LYS A 123 8.16 -6.28 -7.77
CA LYS A 123 8.34 -5.55 -9.03
C LYS A 123 6.99 -5.19 -9.65
N GLU A 124 6.06 -6.12 -9.59
CA GLU A 124 4.69 -5.99 -10.08
C GLU A 124 3.97 -4.84 -9.36
N MET A 125 4.16 -4.72 -8.04
CA MET A 125 3.57 -3.62 -7.28
C MET A 125 4.10 -2.26 -7.70
N LEU A 126 5.41 -2.15 -7.96
CA LEU A 126 5.99 -0.90 -8.46
C LEU A 126 5.38 -0.50 -9.81
N MET A 127 5.11 -1.48 -10.69
CA MET A 127 4.45 -1.23 -11.97
C MET A 127 3.00 -0.77 -11.78
N ASP A 128 2.28 -1.37 -10.84
CA ASP A 128 0.90 -0.97 -10.51
C ASP A 128 0.87 0.45 -9.93
N MET A 129 1.81 0.80 -9.05
CA MET A 129 1.96 2.16 -8.52
C MET A 129 2.26 3.18 -9.62
N VAL A 130 3.20 2.87 -10.54
CA VAL A 130 3.49 3.73 -11.70
C VAL A 130 2.24 3.92 -12.56
N THR A 131 1.43 2.88 -12.73
CA THR A 131 0.16 2.97 -13.48
C THR A 131 -0.82 3.91 -12.80
N VAL A 132 -0.99 3.80 -11.47
CA VAL A 132 -1.83 4.71 -10.67
C VAL A 132 -1.33 6.15 -10.77
N PHE A 133 -0.03 6.39 -10.64
CA PHE A 133 0.53 7.74 -10.75
C PHE A 133 0.41 8.31 -12.16
N LYS A 134 0.61 7.51 -13.22
CA LYS A 134 0.38 7.98 -14.59
C LYS A 134 -1.07 8.37 -14.84
N ALA A 135 -2.02 7.64 -14.25
CA ALA A 135 -3.44 7.94 -14.35
C ALA A 135 -3.81 9.25 -13.63
N SER A 136 -3.14 9.58 -12.52
CA SER A 136 -3.40 10.80 -11.74
C SER A 136 -2.80 12.07 -12.32
N ILE A 137 -1.91 11.99 -13.33
CA ILE A 137 -1.35 13.19 -13.99
C ILE A 137 -2.49 13.97 -14.67
N PRO A 138 -2.65 15.28 -14.39
CA PRO A 138 -3.62 16.13 -15.06
C PRO A 138 -3.50 16.07 -16.58
N VAL A 139 -4.65 16.12 -17.27
CA VAL A 139 -4.72 15.97 -18.74
C VAL A 139 -3.81 16.96 -19.47
N TYR A 140 -3.77 18.23 -19.03
CA TYR A 140 -2.92 19.25 -19.65
C TYR A 140 -1.42 18.94 -19.56
N ILE A 141 -0.95 18.29 -18.48
CA ILE A 141 0.45 17.86 -18.36
C ILE A 141 0.73 16.68 -19.31
N ARG A 142 -0.25 15.79 -19.52
CA ARG A 142 -0.12 14.69 -20.48
C ARG A 142 -0.02 15.21 -21.91
N GLU A 143 -0.83 16.21 -22.25
CA GLU A 143 -0.82 16.87 -23.57
C GLU A 143 0.48 17.65 -23.80
N GLN A 144 0.99 18.36 -22.78
CA GLN A 144 2.26 19.07 -22.88
C GLN A 144 3.46 18.10 -23.06
N LYS A 145 3.41 16.91 -22.47
CA LYS A 145 4.44 15.88 -22.65
C LYS A 145 4.47 15.32 -24.07
N GLN A 146 3.34 15.27 -24.77
CA GLN A 146 3.30 14.93 -26.20
C GLN A 146 3.97 16.04 -27.05
N SER A 147 3.96 17.29 -26.59
CA SER A 147 4.70 18.39 -27.23
C SER A 147 6.21 18.39 -26.92
N MET A 148 6.70 17.56 -25.98
CA MET A 148 8.13 17.40 -25.65
C MET A 148 8.84 16.37 -26.56
N GLU A 149 8.24 15.93 -27.67
CA GLU A 149 8.90 15.10 -28.69
C GLU A 149 10.14 15.75 -29.33
N GLY A 150 10.44 17.03 -29.01
CA GLY A 150 11.67 17.73 -29.41
C GLY A 150 12.76 17.86 -28.34
N VAL A 151 12.62 17.24 -27.16
CA VAL A 151 13.66 17.30 -26.12
C VAL A 151 14.74 16.27 -26.43
N SER A 152 15.94 16.74 -26.72
CA SER A 152 17.07 15.91 -27.11
C SER A 152 17.67 15.25 -25.88
N LEU A 153 18.23 14.03 -26.03
CA LEU A 153 18.99 13.37 -24.98
C LEU A 153 20.13 14.27 -24.45
N GLU A 154 20.66 15.14 -25.32
CA GLU A 154 21.72 16.09 -25.00
C GLU A 154 21.32 17.14 -23.95
N ASP A 155 20.03 17.46 -23.82
CA ASP A 155 19.53 18.40 -22.80
C ASP A 155 19.66 17.85 -21.37
N PHE A 156 19.92 16.55 -21.23
CA PHE A 156 20.06 15.84 -19.95
C PHE A 156 21.47 15.29 -19.69
N LEU A 157 22.41 15.46 -20.63
CA LEU A 157 23.79 15.04 -20.44
C LEU A 157 24.53 16.09 -19.60
N VAL A 158 25.20 15.65 -18.54
CA VAL A 158 26.06 16.51 -17.72
C VAL A 158 27.40 16.68 -18.45
N PRO A 159 27.90 17.91 -18.66
CA PRO A 159 29.16 18.13 -19.37
C PRO A 159 30.34 17.46 -18.65
N GLU A 160 31.06 16.58 -19.35
CA GLU A 160 32.15 15.77 -18.75
C GLU A 160 33.42 16.57 -18.44
N ASN A 161 33.51 17.84 -18.83
CA ASN A 161 34.65 18.70 -18.51
C ASN A 161 34.19 20.12 -18.16
N PRO A 162 34.15 20.52 -16.87
CA PRO A 162 34.12 21.93 -16.54
C PRO A 162 35.47 22.50 -16.97
N SER A 163 35.47 23.30 -18.03
CA SER A 163 36.65 24.04 -18.46
C SER A 163 37.17 24.80 -17.24
N THR A 164 38.32 24.39 -16.70
CA THR A 164 39.11 25.22 -15.80
C THR A 164 39.56 26.43 -16.59
N ALA A 165 38.74 27.48 -16.56
CA ALA A 165 39.13 28.80 -17.00
C ALA A 165 40.14 29.33 -15.98
N SER A 166 41.42 29.29 -16.39
CA SER A 166 42.53 30.01 -15.75
C SER A 166 42.38 31.51 -15.89
#